data_AF-A0A0F9RB06-F1
#
_entry.id   AF-A0A0F9RB06-F1
#
_cell.length_a   1.000
_cell.length_b   1.000
_cell.length_c   1.000
_cell.angle_alpha   90.00
_cell.angle_beta   90.00
_cell.angle_gamma   90.00
#
_symmetry.space_group_name_H-M   'P 1'
#
loop_
_entity.id
_entity.type
_entity.pdbx_description
1 polymer ?
#
loop_
_entity_poly.entity_id
_entity_poly.type
_entity_poly.pdbx_seq_one_letter_code
_entity_poly.pdbx_strand_id
1 'polypeptide(L)' 'NYYLVFKDAKCEINEGDIEDPDMTITTNSEVIIDIMDGELSPTKAFMGGKIKAKGPMNDILKLQMLMK' A
#
# COMPACT_ATOMS: atom_id res chain seq x y z
N ASN A 1 11.86 3.68 -4.67
CA ASN A 1 10.90 3.78 -3.54
C ASN A 1 10.01 4.97 -3.78
N TYR A 2 8.77 4.90 -3.31
CA TYR A 2 7.83 6.01 -3.35
C TYR A 2 7.20 6.12 -1.97
N TYR A 3 6.87 7.34 -1.56
CA TYR A 3 6.06 7.58 -0.38
C TYR A 3 4.81 8.36 -0.75
N LEU A 4 3.72 8.06 -0.05
CA LEU A 4 2.44 8.70 -0.24
C LEU A 4 2.11 9.49 1.02
N VAL A 5 1.74 10.76 0.85
CA VAL A 5 1.30 11.62 1.95
C VAL A 5 -0.20 11.84 1.80
N PHE A 6 -0.95 11.38 2.80
CA PHE A 6 -2.40 11.61 2.89
C PHE A 6 -2.66 12.75 3.87
N LYS A 7 -3.09 13.90 3.35
CA LYS A 7 -3.38 15.08 4.16
C LYS A 7 -4.55 15.87 3.58
N ASP A 8 -5.46 16.36 4.42
CA ASP A 8 -6.60 17.19 4.01
C ASP A 8 -7.43 16.57 2.87
N ALA A 9 -7.68 15.25 2.97
CA ALA A 9 -8.35 14.44 1.94
C ALA A 9 -7.69 14.43 0.55
N LYS A 10 -6.39 14.80 0.47
CA LYS A 10 -5.56 14.70 -0.72
C LYS A 10 -4.48 13.63 -0.53
N CYS A 11 -4.07 13.05 -1.63
CA CYS A 11 -2.96 12.12 -1.71
C CYS A 11 -1.88 12.73 -2.61
N GLU A 12 -0.68 12.87 -2.08
CA GLU A 12 0.50 13.30 -2.83
C GLU A 12 1.49 12.15 -2.94
N ILE A 13 1.96 11.88 -4.16
CA ILE A 13 2.92 10.80 -4.43
C ILE A 13 4.27 11.45 -4.72
N ASN A 14 5.29 11.01 -4.00
CA ASN A 14 6.66 11.49 -4.14
C ASN A 14 7.62 10.32 -4.35
N GLU A 15 8.67 10.56 -5.12
CA GLU A 15 9.74 9.60 -5.35
C GLU A 15 10.80 9.68 -4.24
N GLY A 16 11.30 8.52 -3.80
CA GLY A 16 12.29 8.41 -2.73
C GLY A 16 11.72 7.76 -1.47
N ASP A 17 12.38 8.04 -0.34
CA ASP A 17 12.04 7.56 1.00
C ASP A 17 11.55 8.72 1.87
N ILE A 18 10.78 8.42 2.91
CA ILE A 18 10.32 9.38 3.92
C ILE A 18 10.91 9.00 5.29
N GLU A 19 11.29 10.00 6.08
CA GLU A 19 11.66 9.81 7.48
C GLU A 19 10.40 9.53 8.32
N ASP A 20 10.49 8.55 9.21
CA ASP A 20 9.41 8.15 10.13
C ASP A 20 8.03 7.91 9.46
N PRO A 21 7.93 6.93 8.53
CA PRO A 21 6.65 6.61 7.91
C PRO A 21 5.64 6.04 8.93
N ASP A 22 4.40 6.54 8.90
CA ASP A 22 3.27 5.95 9.66
C ASP A 22 3.03 4.48 9.26
N MET A 23 3.27 4.17 7.99
CA MET A 23 3.14 2.84 7.43
C MET A 23 4.18 2.59 6.33
N THR A 24 4.77 1.41 6.32
CA THR A 24 5.66 0.92 5.26
C THR A 24 5.01 -0.28 4.57
N ILE A 25 5.00 -0.25 3.24
CA ILE A 25 4.51 -1.35 2.41
C ILE A 25 5.69 -1.87 1.59
N THR A 26 5.87 -3.17 1.60
CA THR A 26 6.88 -3.87 0.80
C THR A 26 6.18 -4.89 -0.07
N THR A 27 6.33 -4.73 -1.38
CA THR A 27 5.75 -5.59 -2.41
C THR A 27 6.58 -5.47 -3.68
N ASN A 28 6.35 -6.34 -4.64
CA ASN A 28 6.91 -6.22 -5.98
C ASN A 28 6.01 -5.32 -6.85
N SER A 29 6.60 -4.64 -7.82
CA SER A 29 5.85 -3.79 -8.77
C SER A 29 4.80 -4.57 -9.55
N GLU A 30 5.10 -5.79 -9.98
CA GLU A 30 4.16 -6.69 -10.67
C GLU A 30 2.90 -6.93 -9.84
N VAL A 31 3.04 -7.18 -8.53
CA VAL A 31 1.91 -7.42 -7.63
C VAL A 31 1.00 -6.19 -7.55
N ILE A 32 1.56 -4.97 -7.58
CA ILE A 32 0.77 -3.74 -7.61
C ILE A 32 0.01 -3.62 -8.94
N ILE A 33 0.68 -3.89 -10.06
CA ILE A 33 0.08 -3.83 -11.41
C ILE A 33 -1.08 -4.84 -11.51
N ASP A 34 -0.86 -6.09 -11.14
CA ASP A 34 -1.90 -7.13 -11.15
C ASP A 34 -3.12 -6.75 -10.29
N ILE A 35 -2.90 -6.02 -9.18
CA ILE A 35 -3.98 -5.53 -8.33
C ILE A 35 -4.73 -4.37 -8.99
N MET A 36 -4.00 -3.43 -9.60
CA MET A 36 -4.60 -2.30 -10.31
C MET A 36 -5.39 -2.74 -11.54
N ASP A 37 -4.93 -3.78 -12.24
CA ASP A 37 -5.60 -4.37 -13.40
C ASP A 37 -6.76 -5.32 -12.99
N GLY A 38 -6.92 -5.59 -11.70
CA GLY A 38 -7.98 -6.45 -11.15
C GLY A 38 -7.72 -7.95 -11.31
N GLU A 39 -6.56 -8.34 -11.83
CA GLU A 39 -6.13 -9.74 -11.99
C GLU A 39 -5.84 -10.41 -10.64
N LEU A 40 -5.40 -9.63 -9.65
CA LEU A 40 -5.07 -10.09 -8.30
C LEU A 40 -5.87 -9.33 -7.24
N SER A 41 -6.53 -10.08 -6.35
CA SER A 41 -7.20 -9.47 -5.20
C SER A 41 -6.17 -8.96 -4.16
N PRO A 42 -6.23 -7.68 -3.72
CA PRO A 42 -5.32 -7.15 -2.71
C PRO A 42 -5.37 -7.94 -1.39
N THR A 43 -6.56 -8.40 -0.99
CA THR A 43 -6.74 -9.27 0.19
C THR A 43 -5.96 -10.57 0.06
N LYS A 44 -6.02 -11.23 -1.10
CA LYS A 44 -5.28 -12.48 -1.35
C LYS A 44 -3.77 -12.23 -1.41
N ALA A 45 -3.34 -11.12 -2.00
CA ALA A 45 -1.93 -10.75 -2.08
C ALA A 45 -1.33 -10.51 -0.68
N PHE A 46 -2.08 -9.84 0.21
CA PHE A 46 -1.68 -9.63 1.60
C PHE A 46 -1.66 -10.93 2.40
N MET A 47 -2.75 -11.71 2.39
CA MET A 47 -2.81 -13.00 3.10
C MET A 47 -1.77 -14.01 2.61
N GLY A 48 -1.45 -13.97 1.31
CA GLY A 48 -0.41 -14.81 0.69
C GLY A 48 1.02 -14.32 0.93
N GLY A 49 1.21 -13.22 1.67
CA GLY A 49 2.53 -12.67 2.00
C GLY A 49 3.25 -11.97 0.83
N LYS A 50 2.56 -11.74 -0.29
CA LYS A 50 3.09 -10.97 -1.44
C LYS A 50 3.16 -9.47 -1.13
N ILE A 51 2.22 -8.99 -0.31
CA ILE A 51 2.26 -7.65 0.28
C ILE A 51 2.63 -7.81 1.76
N LYS A 52 3.68 -7.12 2.18
CA LYS A 52 4.01 -6.95 3.59
C LYS A 52 3.73 -5.51 3.98
N ALA A 53 2.94 -5.31 5.03
CA ALA A 53 2.67 -3.99 5.57
C ALA A 53 3.13 -3.92 7.03
N LYS A 54 3.79 -2.83 7.41
CA LYS A 54 4.23 -2.53 8.76
C LYS A 54 3.64 -1.18 9.15
N GLY A 55 2.98 -1.11 10.30
CA GLY A 55 2.28 0.08 10.77
C GLY A 55 1.09 -0.31 11.65
N PRO A 56 0.25 0.65 12.05
CA PRO A 56 -0.96 0.37 12.81
C PRO A 56 -1.92 -0.53 12.01
N MET A 57 -2.35 -1.64 12.62
CA MET A 57 -3.24 -2.61 11.95
C MET A 57 -4.52 -1.95 11.40
N ASN A 58 -5.08 -0.98 12.12
CA ASN A 58 -6.28 -0.26 11.69
C ASN A 58 -6.07 0.48 10.35
N ASP A 59 -4.89 1.04 10.13
CA ASP A 59 -4.61 1.79 8.90
C ASP A 59 -4.30 0.86 7.74
N ILE A 60 -3.63 -0.28 8.00
CA ILE A 60 -3.40 -1.33 7.00
C ILE A 60 -4.75 -1.84 6.46
N LEU A 61 -5.71 -2.10 7.36
CA LEU A 61 -7.05 -2.54 6.98
C LEU A 61 -7.81 -1.49 6.17
N LYS A 62 -7.70 -0.19 6.52
CA LYS A 62 -8.29 0.90 5.72
C LYS A 62 -7.70 0.96 4.31
N LEU A 63 -6.39 0.85 4.18
CA LEU A 63 -5.73 0.86 2.87
C LEU A 63 -6.20 -0.31 2.01
N GLN A 64 -6.35 -1.50 2.59
CA GLN A 64 -6.89 -2.67 1.89
C GLN A 64 -8.31 -2.42 1.36
N MET A 65 -9.14 -1.65 2.07
CA MET A 65 -10.47 -1.27 1.61
C MET A 65 -10.45 -0.25 0.47
N LEU A 66 -9.43 0.62 0.41
CA LEU A 66 -9.27 1.62 -0.65
C LEU A 66 -8.75 1.02 -1.96
N MET A 67 -8.03 -0.11 -1.90
CA MET A 67 -7.54 -0.84 -3.07
C MET A 67 -8.62 -1.75 -3.71
N LYS A 68 -9.90 -1.51 -3.43
CA LYS A 68 -11.02 -2.32 -3.89
C LYS A 68 -11.80 -1.64 -5.02
#